data_AF-A0A6P6RPQ0-F1
#
_entry.id   AF-A0A6P6RPQ0-F1
#
_cell.length_a   1.000
_cell.length_b   1.000
_cell.length_c   1.000
_cell.angle_alpha   90.00
_cell.angle_beta   90.00
_cell.angle_gamma   90.00
#
_symmetry.space_group_name_H-M   'P 1'
#
loop_
_entity.id
_entity.type
_entity.pdbx_description
1 polymer ?
#
loop_
_entity_poly.entity_id
_entity_poly.type
_entity_poly.pdbx_seq_one_letter_code
_entity_poly.pdbx_strand_id
1 'polypeptide(L)'
;MRNMLLQEVQWLPAPPAACQQQQQRGRDELQQQQQQAASDPLAAASDFLGLKVLGGGVATAAAAAAAAAVAAEEQPVPASATVDVEGSLPPYSSAWERHLAYNYGLYDPRRLHKALTPQQVAADVSLFKQTLETAEPQDACKYLQLEEFKCLREHQAHRDPETASTKCVKWFQEWRQCKWDQDKLQKGYAFAEDRLPAKHKPYIATPDTQYA
;
A
#
# COMPACT_ATOMS: atom_id res chain seq x y z
N MET A 1 -67.55 -37.17 -40.05
CA MET A 1 -67.31 -38.12 -41.17
C MET A 1 -65.95 -37.82 -41.76
N ARG A 2 -65.14 -38.88 -41.95
CA ARG A 2 -63.82 -38.95 -42.62
C ARG A 2 -62.65 -38.33 -41.85
N ASN A 3 -61.75 -39.13 -41.27
CA ASN A 3 -60.67 -39.95 -41.89
C ASN A 3 -59.65 -39.05 -42.60
N MET A 4 -58.33 -39.19 -42.47
CA MET A 4 -57.46 -40.17 -41.80
C MET A 4 -56.00 -39.69 -41.93
N LEU A 5 -55.16 -40.11 -40.97
CA LEU A 5 -53.75 -40.55 -41.12
C LEU A 5 -52.62 -39.56 -41.48
N LEU A 6 -51.64 -39.52 -40.56
CA LEU A 6 -50.17 -39.65 -40.69
C LEU A 6 -49.62 -39.44 -39.26
N GLN A 7 -49.38 -40.43 -38.40
CA GLN A 7 -48.40 -41.53 -38.34
C GLN A 7 -46.91 -41.11 -38.36
N GLU A 8 -46.29 -41.32 -37.18
CA GLU A 8 -44.86 -41.47 -36.83
C GLU A 8 -43.93 -40.24 -37.04
N VAL A 9 -43.07 -39.85 -36.10
CA VAL A 9 -41.88 -40.60 -35.63
C VAL A 9 -41.50 -40.23 -34.19
N GLN A 10 -41.01 -41.26 -33.51
CA GLN A 10 -40.55 -41.41 -32.14
C GLN A 10 -39.12 -40.82 -31.94
N TRP A 11 -38.75 -40.57 -30.68
CA TRP A 11 -37.39 -40.34 -30.13
C TRP A 11 -36.88 -38.89 -30.00
N LEU A 12 -36.93 -38.35 -28.78
CA LEU A 12 -35.82 -37.57 -28.22
C LEU A 12 -35.46 -38.08 -26.81
N PRO A 13 -34.17 -38.23 -26.50
CA PRO A 13 -33.69 -38.83 -25.25
C PRO A 13 -33.83 -37.86 -24.07
N ALA A 14 -34.05 -38.43 -22.89
CA ALA A 14 -33.87 -37.73 -21.63
C ALA A 14 -32.42 -37.22 -21.51
N PRO A 15 -32.20 -36.00 -20.98
CA PRO A 15 -30.85 -35.48 -20.79
C PRO A 15 -30.10 -36.33 -19.75
N PRO A 16 -28.80 -36.62 -19.96
CA PRO A 16 -28.04 -37.46 -19.04
C PRO A 16 -27.82 -36.75 -17.70
N ALA A 17 -27.96 -37.51 -16.61
CA ALA A 17 -27.77 -37.08 -15.22
C ALA A 17 -26.38 -36.49 -14.88
N ALA A 18 -25.44 -36.49 -15.82
CA ALA A 18 -24.08 -35.97 -15.65
C ALA A 18 -24.00 -34.44 -15.58
N CYS A 19 -24.89 -33.70 -16.26
CA CYS A 19 -24.86 -32.23 -16.23
C CYS A 19 -25.28 -31.65 -14.86
N GLN A 20 -26.13 -32.37 -14.12
CA GLN A 20 -26.60 -31.91 -12.81
C GLN A 20 -25.52 -32.05 -11.73
N GLN A 21 -24.69 -33.09 -11.83
CA GLN A 21 -23.60 -33.33 -10.89
C GLN A 21 -22.46 -32.31 -11.04
N GLN A 22 -22.22 -31.81 -12.26
CA GLN A 22 -21.19 -30.81 -12.52
C GLN A 22 -21.61 -29.39 -12.06
N GLN A 23 -22.91 -29.07 -12.12
CA GLN A 23 -23.44 -27.82 -11.54
C GLN A 23 -23.47 -27.83 -10.01
N GLN A 24 -23.70 -28.99 -9.38
CA GLN A 24 -23.64 -29.10 -7.91
C GLN A 24 -22.21 -28.98 -7.39
N ARG A 25 -21.24 -29.63 -8.05
CA ARG A 25 -19.82 -29.55 -7.67
C ARG A 25 -19.25 -28.13 -7.73
N GLY A 26 -19.67 -27.33 -8.72
CA GLY A 26 -19.28 -25.93 -8.83
C GLY A 26 -19.93 -25.01 -7.77
N ARG A 27 -21.13 -25.37 -7.27
CA ARG A 27 -21.78 -24.63 -6.17
C ARG A 27 -21.13 -24.93 -4.82
N ASP A 28 -20.72 -26.18 -4.59
CA ASP A 28 -20.04 -26.57 -3.35
C ASP A 28 -18.62 -25.97 -3.26
N GLU A 29 -17.88 -25.86 -4.37
CA GLU A 29 -16.59 -25.15 -4.39
C GLU A 29 -16.74 -23.65 -4.08
N LEU A 30 -17.77 -23.00 -4.61
CA LEU A 30 -18.02 -21.57 -4.36
C LEU A 30 -18.47 -21.31 -2.92
N GLN A 31 -19.21 -22.24 -2.31
CA GLN A 31 -19.64 -22.14 -0.91
C GLN A 31 -18.49 -22.45 0.06
N GLN A 32 -17.58 -23.35 -0.30
CA GLN A 32 -16.38 -23.66 0.50
C GLN A 32 -15.34 -22.52 0.45
N GLN A 33 -15.20 -21.86 -0.71
CA GLN A 33 -14.33 -20.68 -0.82
C GLN A 33 -14.88 -19.46 -0.04
N GLN A 34 -16.21 -19.33 0.06
CA GLN A 34 -16.84 -18.28 0.85
C GLN A 34 -16.74 -18.53 2.37
N GLN A 35 -16.61 -19.78 2.81
CA GLN A 35 -16.35 -20.11 4.22
C GLN A 35 -14.89 -19.95 4.64
N GLN A 36 -13.93 -20.12 3.73
CA GLN A 36 -12.51 -19.84 4.01
C GLN A 36 -12.18 -18.34 4.02
N ALA A 37 -12.91 -17.51 3.28
CA ALA A 37 -12.77 -16.05 3.35
C ALA A 37 -13.32 -15.43 4.65
N ALA A 38 -14.10 -16.17 5.44
CA ALA A 38 -14.69 -15.69 6.69
C ALA A 38 -13.80 -15.97 7.94
N SER A 39 -12.70 -16.71 7.79
CA SER A 39 -11.79 -17.08 8.89
C SER A 39 -10.47 -16.29 8.94
N ASP A 40 -10.19 -15.40 7.98
CA ASP A 40 -8.98 -14.58 7.98
C ASP A 40 -9.31 -13.08 8.00
N PRO A 41 -9.26 -12.40 9.16
CA PRO A 41 -9.48 -10.96 9.25
C PRO A 41 -8.30 -10.11 8.73
N LEU A 42 -7.32 -10.70 8.06
CA LEU A 42 -6.06 -10.04 7.67
C LEU A 42 -5.94 -9.66 6.18
N ALA A 43 -6.90 -10.05 5.33
CA ALA A 43 -6.83 -9.75 3.89
C ALA A 43 -7.33 -8.34 3.49
N ALA A 44 -7.85 -7.54 4.43
CA ALA A 44 -8.38 -6.21 4.14
C ALA A 44 -7.33 -5.08 4.08
N ALA A 45 -6.03 -5.39 4.24
CA ALA A 45 -4.97 -4.39 4.34
C ALA A 45 -3.97 -4.38 3.16
N SER A 46 -4.10 -5.25 2.16
CA SER A 46 -3.04 -5.50 1.17
C SER A 46 -3.24 -4.83 -0.21
N ASP A 47 -4.33 -4.07 -0.42
CA ASP A 47 -4.57 -3.40 -1.71
C ASP A 47 -3.87 -2.04 -1.87
N PHE A 48 -3.05 -1.64 -0.89
CA PHE A 48 -2.10 -0.54 -1.03
C PHE A 48 -0.72 -1.10 -1.35
N LEU A 49 -0.46 -1.37 -2.63
CA LEU A 49 0.81 -1.23 -3.35
C LEU A 49 0.75 -2.11 -4.60
N GLY A 50 0.38 -1.49 -5.72
CA GLY A 50 0.63 -2.05 -7.03
C GLY A 50 2.14 -2.12 -7.30
N LEU A 51 2.82 -3.14 -6.77
CA LEU A 51 4.13 -3.56 -7.25
C LEU A 51 4.00 -4.98 -7.81
N LYS A 52 3.59 -5.03 -9.08
CA LYS A 52 3.75 -6.20 -9.92
C LYS A 52 5.23 -6.27 -10.30
N VAL A 53 6.02 -6.99 -9.50
CA VAL A 53 7.41 -7.33 -9.80
C VAL A 53 7.40 -8.27 -11.01
N LEU A 54 7.65 -7.71 -12.20
CA LEU A 54 8.14 -8.47 -13.34
C LEU A 54 9.66 -8.53 -13.24
N GLY A 55 10.18 -9.75 -13.20
CA GLY A 55 11.59 -10.03 -13.06
C GLY A 55 12.41 -9.77 -14.31
N GLY A 56 13.73 -9.78 -14.08
CA GLY A 56 14.72 -10.24 -15.05
C GLY A 56 15.40 -9.16 -15.88
N GLY A 57 16.71 -8.98 -15.64
CA GLY A 57 17.66 -8.81 -16.73
C GLY A 57 18.53 -7.55 -16.73
N VAL A 58 19.77 -7.77 -16.27
CA VAL A 58 21.05 -7.21 -16.73
C VAL A 58 21.36 -5.70 -16.65
N ALA A 59 22.52 -5.47 -16.02
CA ALA A 59 23.27 -4.24 -15.88
C ALA A 59 23.82 -3.70 -17.21
N THR A 60 24.03 -2.37 -17.27
CA THR A 60 25.31 -1.75 -17.66
C THR A 60 25.37 -0.30 -17.19
N ALA A 61 26.50 0.05 -16.61
CA ALA A 61 26.92 1.40 -16.27
C ALA A 61 27.32 2.19 -17.51
N ALA A 62 27.14 3.53 -17.49
CA ALA A 62 28.02 4.47 -18.18
C ALA A 62 27.86 5.88 -17.59
N ALA A 63 28.95 6.37 -17.01
CA ALA A 63 29.19 7.77 -16.76
C ALA A 63 29.67 8.46 -18.05
N ALA A 64 29.31 9.73 -18.26
CA ALA A 64 30.25 10.82 -18.57
C ALA A 64 29.52 12.09 -19.06
N ALA A 65 30.10 13.20 -18.62
CA ALA A 65 29.81 14.59 -18.90
C ALA A 65 29.54 14.98 -20.37
N ALA A 66 28.72 16.02 -20.53
CA ALA A 66 29.03 17.13 -21.43
C ALA A 66 28.31 18.40 -20.96
N ALA A 67 29.09 19.37 -20.51
CA ALA A 67 28.69 20.76 -20.36
C ALA A 67 28.66 21.41 -21.75
N ALA A 68 27.57 22.09 -22.09
CA ALA A 68 27.56 23.15 -23.09
C ALA A 68 26.40 24.09 -22.79
N ALA A 69 26.76 25.30 -22.36
CA ALA A 69 25.88 26.42 -22.20
C ALA A 69 25.36 26.88 -23.57
N VAL A 70 24.06 27.15 -23.65
CA VAL A 70 23.50 28.12 -24.60
C VAL A 70 22.37 28.85 -23.91
N ALA A 71 22.60 30.15 -23.73
CA ALA A 71 21.61 31.12 -23.34
C ALA A 71 20.57 31.26 -24.45
N ALA A 72 19.30 31.15 -24.09
CA ALA A 72 18.18 31.60 -24.91
C ALA A 72 17.01 31.99 -24.00
N GLU A 73 16.84 33.29 -23.89
CA GLU A 73 15.56 34.02 -23.92
C GLU A 73 14.48 33.67 -22.89
N GLU A 74 14.31 34.60 -21.95
CA GLU A 74 13.10 34.81 -21.15
C GLU A 74 11.84 34.80 -22.05
N GLN A 75 10.97 33.82 -21.83
CA GLN A 75 9.55 34.00 -22.00
C GLN A 75 8.83 33.61 -20.70
N PRO A 76 7.93 34.45 -20.19
CA PRO A 76 7.17 34.15 -19.00
C PRO A 76 6.17 33.04 -19.33
N VAL A 77 6.51 31.83 -18.90
CA VAL A 77 5.57 30.71 -18.80
C VAL A 77 4.42 31.22 -17.93
N PRO A 78 3.16 31.22 -18.40
CA PRO A 78 2.06 31.55 -17.52
C PRO A 78 2.08 30.53 -16.40
N ALA A 79 2.30 31.04 -15.19
CA ALA A 79 2.22 30.30 -13.96
C ALA A 79 1.03 29.34 -14.05
N SER A 80 1.30 28.04 -13.95
CA SER A 80 0.30 27.05 -13.61
C SER A 80 -0.51 27.65 -12.48
N ALA A 81 -1.76 27.96 -12.76
CA ALA A 81 -2.67 28.50 -11.78
C ALA A 81 -2.77 27.46 -10.67
N THR A 82 -1.99 27.62 -9.61
CA THR A 82 -2.34 27.15 -8.29
C THR A 82 -3.54 27.98 -7.90
N VAL A 83 -4.71 27.57 -8.43
CA VAL A 83 -5.96 28.05 -7.90
C VAL A 83 -6.03 27.38 -6.54
N ASP A 84 -5.60 28.12 -5.52
CA ASP A 84 -5.94 27.87 -4.12
C ASP A 84 -7.47 28.02 -4.02
N VAL A 85 -8.18 27.00 -4.50
CA VAL A 85 -9.61 26.86 -4.28
C VAL A 85 -9.75 26.13 -2.96
N GLU A 86 -9.84 26.92 -1.91
CA GLU A 86 -10.22 26.46 -0.60
C GLU A 86 -11.57 25.70 -0.67
N GLY A 87 -11.49 24.37 -0.69
CA GLY A 87 -12.64 23.47 -0.48
C GLY A 87 -13.69 23.41 -1.58
N SER A 88 -13.48 23.96 -2.78
CA SER A 88 -14.40 23.74 -3.90
C SER A 88 -13.88 22.62 -4.80
N LEU A 89 -14.73 21.61 -4.99
CA LEU A 89 -14.47 20.49 -5.89
C LEU A 89 -14.04 21.03 -7.27
N PRO A 90 -13.02 20.44 -7.92
CA PRO A 90 -12.75 20.76 -9.31
C PRO A 90 -14.05 20.60 -10.12
N PRO A 91 -14.44 21.61 -10.91
CA PRO A 91 -15.69 21.59 -11.63
C PRO A 91 -15.58 20.60 -12.80
N TYR A 92 -15.87 19.32 -12.53
CA TYR A 92 -16.11 18.34 -13.58
C TYR A 92 -17.49 18.56 -14.17
N SER A 93 -17.57 18.58 -15.50
CA SER A 93 -18.84 18.80 -16.20
C SER A 93 -19.73 17.55 -16.15
N SER A 94 -19.11 16.37 -16.00
CA SER A 94 -19.79 15.08 -15.98
C SER A 94 -19.27 14.13 -14.90
N ALA A 95 -20.10 13.14 -14.53
CA ALA A 95 -19.72 12.13 -13.55
C ALA A 95 -18.64 11.16 -14.07
N TRP A 96 -18.64 10.88 -15.37
CA TRP A 96 -17.65 9.98 -15.99
C TRP A 96 -16.25 10.62 -16.00
N GLU A 97 -16.14 11.94 -16.20
CA GLU A 97 -14.87 12.67 -16.09
C GLU A 97 -14.27 12.51 -14.68
N ARG A 98 -15.10 12.64 -13.65
CA ARG A 98 -14.67 12.44 -12.25
C ARG A 98 -14.19 11.01 -12.01
N HIS A 99 -14.89 10.01 -12.53
CA HIS A 99 -14.46 8.61 -12.40
C HIS A 99 -13.18 8.34 -13.17
N LEU A 100 -13.02 8.91 -14.37
CA LEU A 100 -11.79 8.81 -15.14
C LEU A 100 -10.62 9.44 -14.37
N ALA A 101 -10.80 10.65 -13.84
CA ALA A 101 -9.80 11.33 -13.04
C ALA A 101 -9.44 10.56 -11.76
N TYR A 102 -10.42 9.93 -11.11
CA TYR A 102 -10.20 9.05 -9.96
C TYR A 102 -9.37 7.82 -10.34
N ASN A 103 -9.70 7.15 -11.44
CA ASN A 103 -8.97 5.97 -11.92
C ASN A 103 -7.51 6.28 -12.27
N TYR A 104 -7.23 7.47 -12.79
CA TYR A 104 -5.86 7.93 -13.06
C TYR A 104 -5.15 8.54 -11.83
N GLY A 105 -5.80 8.58 -10.66
CA GLY A 105 -5.22 9.15 -9.44
C GLY A 105 -5.06 10.67 -9.48
N LEU A 106 -5.64 11.35 -10.47
CA LEU A 106 -5.63 12.82 -10.60
C LEU A 106 -6.63 13.49 -9.66
N TYR A 107 -7.64 12.74 -9.20
CA TYR A 107 -8.68 13.22 -8.30
C TYR A 107 -8.87 12.24 -7.14
N ASP A 108 -8.82 12.75 -5.92
CA ASP A 108 -9.20 12.01 -4.73
C ASP A 108 -10.16 12.88 -3.88
N PRO A 109 -11.43 12.46 -3.67
CA PRO A 109 -12.38 13.22 -2.86
C PRO A 109 -11.90 13.38 -1.41
N ARG A 110 -11.01 12.51 -0.92
CA ARG A 110 -10.46 12.58 0.44
C ARG A 110 -9.51 13.78 0.61
N ARG A 111 -8.87 14.23 -0.47
CA ARG A 111 -7.98 15.40 -0.45
C ARG A 111 -8.69 16.73 -0.32
N LEU A 112 -9.99 16.74 -0.59
CA LEU A 112 -10.82 17.94 -0.54
C LEU A 112 -11.36 18.26 0.87
N HIS A 113 -11.09 17.41 1.86
CA HIS A 113 -11.53 17.66 3.23
C HIS A 113 -10.88 18.91 3.82
N LYS A 114 -11.53 19.48 4.86
CA LYS A 114 -11.00 20.64 5.59
C LYS A 114 -9.68 20.30 6.31
N ALA A 115 -8.89 21.32 6.62
CA ALA A 115 -7.71 21.16 7.47
C ALA A 115 -8.16 20.62 8.84
N LEU A 116 -7.44 19.62 9.37
CA LEU A 116 -7.72 19.10 10.70
C LEU A 116 -7.31 20.13 11.75
N THR A 117 -8.12 20.27 12.80
CA THR A 117 -7.75 21.05 13.99
C THR A 117 -6.81 20.22 14.87
N PRO A 118 -5.93 20.86 15.67
CA PRO A 118 -5.01 20.13 16.54
C PRO A 118 -5.72 19.23 17.56
N GLN A 119 -6.94 19.61 17.99
CA GLN A 119 -7.77 18.79 18.87
C GLN A 119 -8.24 17.50 18.18
N GLN A 120 -8.63 17.60 16.90
CA GLN A 120 -9.00 16.43 16.10
C GLN A 120 -7.80 15.50 15.90
N VAL A 121 -6.62 16.06 15.64
CA VAL A 121 -5.38 15.28 15.52
C VAL A 121 -5.10 14.51 16.82
N ALA A 122 -5.19 15.16 17.98
CA ALA A 122 -4.99 14.51 19.26
C ALA A 122 -6.01 13.37 19.51
N ALA A 123 -7.28 13.60 19.17
CA ALA A 123 -8.33 12.58 19.25
C ALA A 123 -8.02 11.37 18.36
N ASP A 124 -7.69 11.60 17.08
CA ASP A 124 -7.34 10.54 16.12
C ASP A 124 -6.12 9.74 16.58
N VAL A 125 -5.08 10.42 17.10
CA VAL A 125 -3.86 9.78 17.63
C VAL A 125 -4.18 8.93 18.86
N SER A 126 -5.04 9.40 19.76
CA SER A 126 -5.45 8.63 20.94
C SER A 126 -6.24 7.37 20.56
N LEU A 127 -7.11 7.46 19.56
CA LEU A 127 -7.88 6.32 19.05
C LEU A 127 -6.95 5.28 18.40
N PHE A 128 -5.99 5.76 17.61
CA PHE A 128 -5.01 4.89 16.98
C PHE A 128 -4.13 4.18 18.00
N LYS A 129 -3.69 4.89 19.05
CA LYS A 129 -2.96 4.30 20.17
C LYS A 129 -3.74 3.17 20.85
N GLN A 130 -5.02 3.37 21.15
CA GLN A 130 -5.86 2.33 21.75
C GLN A 130 -6.00 1.11 20.85
N THR A 131 -6.09 1.33 19.54
CA THR A 131 -6.16 0.26 18.54
C THR A 131 -4.88 -0.56 18.52
N LEU A 132 -3.71 0.09 18.54
CA LEU A 132 -2.40 -0.58 18.61
C LEU A 132 -2.21 -1.36 19.91
N GLU A 133 -2.60 -0.78 21.05
CA GLU A 133 -2.52 -1.45 22.35
C GLU A 133 -3.41 -2.69 22.43
N THR A 134 -4.55 -2.67 21.73
CA THR A 134 -5.47 -3.81 21.66
C THR A 134 -4.98 -4.89 20.69
N ALA A 135 -4.41 -4.51 19.55
CA ALA A 135 -3.94 -5.44 18.54
C ALA A 135 -2.65 -6.16 18.95
N GLU A 136 -1.62 -5.42 19.37
CA GLU A 136 -0.27 -5.95 19.61
C GLU A 136 0.36 -5.31 20.87
N PRO A 137 0.04 -5.81 22.08
CA PRO A 137 0.50 -5.18 23.31
C PRO A 137 2.02 -5.31 23.54
N GLN A 138 2.61 -6.41 23.07
CA GLN A 138 4.03 -6.79 23.26
C GLN A 138 4.97 -6.31 22.15
N ASP A 139 4.46 -5.52 21.20
CA ASP A 139 5.29 -5.02 20.12
C ASP A 139 6.19 -3.86 20.57
N ALA A 140 7.49 -4.01 20.30
CA ALA A 140 8.48 -2.97 20.57
C ALA A 140 8.31 -1.75 19.65
N CYS A 141 7.87 -1.97 18.40
CA CYS A 141 7.84 -0.95 17.36
C CYS A 141 6.59 -0.07 17.36
N LYS A 142 5.63 -0.33 18.26
CA LYS A 142 4.32 0.35 18.28
C LYS A 142 4.41 1.88 18.40
N TYR A 143 5.36 2.38 19.18
CA TYR A 143 5.53 3.83 19.38
C TYR A 143 6.08 4.53 18.13
N LEU A 144 6.90 3.84 17.33
CA LEU A 144 7.40 4.39 16.06
C LEU A 144 6.25 4.56 15.05
N GLN A 145 5.35 3.58 15.01
CA GLN A 145 4.14 3.66 14.19
C GLN A 145 3.19 4.78 14.67
N LEU A 146 3.09 4.99 15.98
CA LEU A 146 2.31 6.08 16.55
C LEU A 146 2.88 7.45 16.16
N GLU A 147 4.19 7.64 16.23
CA GLU A 147 4.84 8.90 15.84
C GLU A 147 4.77 9.14 14.33
N GLU A 148 4.83 8.10 13.51
CA GLU A 148 4.56 8.21 12.07
C GLU A 148 3.14 8.73 11.83
N PHE A 149 2.13 8.10 12.44
CA PHE A 149 0.74 8.50 12.29
C PHE A 149 0.51 9.94 12.77
N LYS A 150 1.08 10.30 13.92
CA LYS A 150 1.02 11.66 14.46
C LYS A 150 1.64 12.67 13.51
N CYS A 151 2.83 12.40 12.98
CA CYS A 151 3.50 13.25 11.99
C CYS A 151 2.64 13.44 10.73
N LEU A 152 2.03 12.38 10.21
CA LEU A 152 1.15 12.45 9.03
C LEU A 152 -0.09 13.31 9.28
N ARG A 153 -0.66 13.24 10.49
CA ARG A 153 -1.83 14.03 10.86
C ARG A 153 -1.49 15.51 11.08
N GLU A 154 -0.37 15.79 11.73
CA GLU A 154 0.12 17.17 11.93
C GLU A 154 0.42 17.85 10.59
N HIS A 155 0.97 17.12 9.62
CA HIS A 155 1.25 17.63 8.27
C HIS A 155 0.10 17.47 7.28
N GLN A 156 -1.12 17.13 7.75
CA GLN A 156 -2.31 17.08 6.92
C GLN A 156 -2.15 16.18 5.68
N ALA A 157 -1.63 14.96 5.87
CA ALA A 157 -1.40 13.99 4.80
C ALA A 157 -2.66 13.67 3.96
N HIS A 158 -3.85 13.93 4.51
CA HIS A 158 -5.10 13.79 3.77
C HIS A 158 -5.20 14.81 2.63
N ARG A 159 -4.63 16.01 2.75
CA ARG A 159 -4.58 17.05 1.71
C ARG A 159 -3.33 16.91 0.85
N ASP A 160 -2.18 16.92 1.50
CA ASP A 160 -0.86 17.01 0.87
C ASP A 160 0.02 15.81 1.24
N PRO A 161 -0.26 14.62 0.67
CA PRO A 161 0.46 13.40 1.02
C PRO A 161 1.94 13.45 0.64
N GLU A 162 2.30 14.14 -0.45
CA GLU A 162 3.70 14.27 -0.90
C GLU A 162 4.53 15.05 0.12
N THR A 163 4.03 16.21 0.57
CA THR A 163 4.73 17.03 1.57
C THR A 163 4.76 16.36 2.93
N ALA A 164 3.70 15.65 3.32
CA ALA A 164 3.67 14.92 4.59
C ALA A 164 4.63 13.72 4.58
N SER A 165 4.65 12.94 3.49
CA SER A 165 5.49 11.74 3.39
C SER A 165 6.99 12.07 3.47
N THR A 166 7.45 13.15 2.82
CA THR A 166 8.85 13.57 2.88
C THR A 166 9.32 13.90 4.31
N LYS A 167 8.42 14.39 5.16
CA LYS A 167 8.74 14.72 6.56
C LYS A 167 8.64 13.51 7.49
N CYS A 168 7.69 12.61 7.22
CA CYS A 168 7.37 11.50 8.11
C CYS A 168 8.08 10.19 7.76
N VAL A 169 8.72 10.10 6.58
CA VAL A 169 9.42 8.87 6.12
C VAL A 169 10.49 8.38 7.10
N LYS A 170 11.08 9.26 7.91
CA LYS A 170 12.06 8.85 8.93
C LYS A 170 11.44 7.82 9.90
N TRP A 171 10.23 8.07 10.38
CA TRP A 171 9.59 7.22 11.38
C TRP A 171 9.22 5.87 10.80
N PHE A 172 8.81 5.86 9.54
CA PHE A 172 8.56 4.64 8.78
C PHE A 172 9.83 3.80 8.58
N GLN A 173 10.97 4.45 8.31
CA GLN A 173 12.26 3.76 8.19
C GLN A 173 12.69 3.15 9.52
N GLU A 174 12.57 3.89 10.63
CA GLU A 174 12.86 3.38 11.97
C GLU A 174 11.92 2.22 12.35
N TRP A 175 10.63 2.34 12.05
CA TRP A 175 9.66 1.27 12.28
C TRP A 175 10.03 -0.01 11.50
N ARG A 176 10.46 0.14 10.24
CA ARG A 176 10.88 -0.99 9.41
C ARG A 176 12.13 -1.67 9.97
N GLN A 177 13.12 -0.88 10.41
CA GLN A 177 14.33 -1.41 11.04
C GLN A 177 13.97 -2.15 12.34
N CYS A 178 13.15 -1.53 13.19
CA CYS A 178 12.67 -2.15 14.42
C CYS A 178 11.93 -3.48 14.18
N LYS A 179 11.07 -3.55 13.15
CA LYS A 179 10.34 -4.79 12.83
C LYS A 179 11.29 -5.90 12.38
N TRP A 180 12.33 -5.56 11.62
CA TRP A 180 13.39 -6.51 11.29
C TRP A 180 14.14 -6.99 12.53
N ASP A 181 14.50 -6.08 13.44
CA ASP A 181 15.20 -6.43 14.68
C ASP A 181 14.34 -7.31 15.61
N GLN A 182 13.04 -7.02 15.69
CA GLN A 182 12.07 -7.84 16.42
C GLN A 182 12.00 -9.27 15.84
N ASP A 183 11.92 -9.40 14.52
CA ASP A 183 11.87 -10.71 13.84
C ASP A 183 13.17 -11.50 14.03
N LYS A 184 14.32 -10.82 13.90
CA LYS A 184 15.65 -11.38 14.18
C LYS A 184 15.73 -11.96 15.59
N LEU A 185 15.26 -11.21 16.59
CA LEU A 185 15.30 -11.64 17.99
C LEU A 185 14.33 -12.79 18.25
N GLN A 186 13.13 -12.77 17.67
CA GLN A 186 12.14 -13.83 17.84
C GLN A 186 12.57 -15.15 17.19
N LYS A 187 13.21 -15.08 16.02
CA LYS A 187 13.66 -16.27 15.28
C LYS A 187 15.08 -16.73 15.65
N GLY A 188 15.82 -15.93 16.43
CA GLY A 188 17.18 -16.24 16.85
C GLY A 188 18.21 -16.14 15.72
N TYR A 189 18.01 -15.22 14.77
CA TYR A 189 19.00 -14.99 13.71
C TYR A 189 20.25 -14.31 14.28
N ALA A 190 21.40 -14.97 14.11
CA ALA A 190 22.70 -14.47 14.51
C ALA A 190 23.74 -14.80 13.42
N PHE A 191 24.88 -14.12 13.47
CA PHE A 191 26.01 -14.36 12.58
C PHE A 191 27.28 -14.60 13.41
N ALA A 192 28.22 -15.36 12.86
CA ALA A 192 29.53 -15.54 13.48
C ALA A 192 30.39 -14.30 13.16
N GLU A 193 30.78 -13.56 14.19
CA GLU A 193 31.68 -12.42 14.05
C GLU A 193 33.11 -12.88 13.76
N ASP A 194 33.85 -12.08 12.98
CA ASP A 194 35.28 -12.31 12.78
C ASP A 194 36.07 -11.92 14.04
N ARG A 195 37.32 -12.36 14.10
CA ARG A 195 38.23 -12.01 15.19
C ARG A 195 38.49 -10.50 15.19
N LEU A 196 38.67 -9.95 16.40
CA LEU A 196 38.98 -8.53 16.57
C LEU A 196 40.19 -8.12 15.70
N PRO A 197 40.09 -7.03 14.92
CA PRO A 197 41.20 -6.58 14.11
C PRO A 197 42.37 -6.14 14.99
N ALA A 198 43.60 -6.40 14.54
CA ALA A 198 44.81 -6.11 15.31
C ALA A 198 44.94 -4.64 15.75
N LYS A 199 44.32 -3.72 14.99
CA LYS A 199 44.24 -2.29 15.31
C LYS A 199 42.78 -1.85 15.51
N HIS A 200 42.06 -2.54 16.40
CA HIS A 200 40.72 -2.11 16.80
C HIS A 200 40.76 -0.74 17.49
N LYS A 201 41.74 -0.53 18.38
CA LYS A 201 41.96 0.76 19.04
C LYS A 201 42.82 1.67 18.17
N PRO A 202 42.47 2.96 18.06
CA PRO A 202 43.30 3.90 17.30
C PRO A 202 44.65 4.14 17.98
N TYR A 203 44.68 4.15 19.32
CA TYR A 203 45.86 4.28 20.15
C TYR A 203 45.80 3.34 21.35
N ILE A 204 46.95 2.92 21.87
CA ILE A 204 47.05 1.89 22.93
C ILE A 204 46.37 2.29 24.24
N ALA A 205 46.40 3.58 24.57
CA ALA A 205 45.80 4.12 25.79
C ALA A 205 44.31 4.47 25.64
N THR A 206 43.75 4.37 24.42
CA THR A 206 42.33 4.67 24.22
C THR A 206 41.49 3.56 24.87
N PRO A 207 40.47 3.90 25.67
CA PRO A 207 39.55 2.90 26.21
C PRO A 207 38.79 2.23 25.06
N ASP A 208 38.48 0.96 25.26
CA ASP A 208 37.81 0.13 24.27
C ASP A 208 36.38 -0.15 24.71
N THR A 209 35.47 0.71 24.26
CA THR A 209 34.06 0.61 24.58
C THR A 209 33.46 -0.61 23.91
N GLN A 210 33.07 -1.59 24.71
CA GLN A 210 32.41 -2.80 24.22
C GLN A 210 30.99 -2.45 23.75
N TYR A 211 30.69 -2.77 22.49
CA TYR A 211 29.34 -2.66 21.92
C TYR A 211 28.68 -4.04 21.94
N ALA A 212 27.36 -4.05 22.16
CA ALA A 212 26.55 -5.25 22.20
C ALA A 212 25.98 -5.62 20.82
#